data_AF-A0A7S4VLV6-F1
#
_entry.id   AF-A0A7S4VLV6-F1
#
_cell.length_a   1.000
_cell.length_b   1.000
_cell.length_c   1.000
_cell.angle_alpha   90.00
_cell.angle_beta   90.00
_cell.angle_gamma   90.00
#
_symmetry.space_group_name_H-M   'P 1'
#
loop_
_entity.id
_entity.type
_entity.pdbx_description
1 polymer ?
#
loop_
_entity_poly.entity_id
_entity_poly.type
_entity_poly.pdbx_seq_one_letter_code
_entity_poly.pdbx_strand_id
1 'polypeptide(L)'
;YLEGCTAPQYDSNQLHAAVVELVALKDANIKYSTVQNWYAGNEFGQGGIYNFVTKRGLCAGLNAKISWTQVETGSSITWKYPSCILVGNNTQGEFYSVALTNNYQQADTGSKMVHIGKNSRSRIVSKGISAGQSKNT
;
A
#
# COMPACT_ATOMS: atom_id res chain seq x y z
N TYR A 1 5.51 -12.02 5.00
CA TYR A 1 5.61 -12.12 3.54
C TYR A 1 6.22 -10.85 2.99
N LEU A 2 7.07 -10.94 1.98
CA LEU A 2 7.70 -9.80 1.31
C LEU A 2 7.38 -9.86 -0.18
N GLU A 3 6.80 -8.79 -0.70
CA GLU A 3 6.49 -8.57 -2.11
C GLU A 3 7.47 -7.55 -2.70
N GLY A 4 8.09 -7.88 -3.82
CA GLY A 4 8.96 -6.96 -4.56
C GLY A 4 8.73 -7.05 -6.06
N CYS A 5 8.62 -5.90 -6.71
CA CYS A 5 8.47 -5.79 -8.17
C CYS A 5 9.32 -4.64 -8.72
N THR A 6 9.88 -4.85 -9.91
CA THR A 6 10.55 -3.84 -10.74
C THR A 6 10.00 -3.95 -12.16
N ALA A 7 10.02 -2.86 -12.94
CA ALA A 7 9.59 -2.89 -14.34
C ALA A 7 10.68 -2.48 -15.33
N PRO A 8 10.62 -3.03 -16.56
CA PRO A 8 11.30 -2.46 -17.72
C PRO A 8 10.74 -1.08 -18.11
N GLN A 9 11.57 -0.29 -18.77
CA GLN A 9 11.17 0.99 -19.37
C GLN A 9 10.42 0.75 -20.68
N TYR A 10 9.20 1.31 -20.78
CA TYR A 10 8.41 1.34 -22.00
C TYR A 10 7.95 2.78 -22.24
N ASP A 11 7.86 3.16 -23.52
CA ASP A 11 7.38 4.48 -23.93
C ASP A 11 5.85 4.64 -23.76
N SER A 12 5.12 3.52 -23.69
CA SER A 12 3.69 3.48 -23.41
C SER A 12 3.40 3.24 -21.93
N ASN A 13 2.31 3.82 -21.43
CA ASN A 13 1.86 3.59 -20.07
C ASN A 13 1.51 2.11 -19.86
N GLN A 14 2.00 1.53 -18.78
CA GLN A 14 1.72 0.14 -18.41
C GLN A 14 0.83 0.11 -17.17
N LEU A 15 -0.19 -0.76 -17.18
CA LEU A 15 -1.10 -0.94 -16.05
C LEU A 15 -0.62 -2.10 -15.18
N HIS A 16 -0.34 -1.81 -13.92
CA HIS A 16 -0.19 -2.80 -12.86
C HIS A 16 -1.41 -2.74 -11.95
N ALA A 17 -2.30 -3.72 -12.08
CA ALA A 17 -3.48 -3.88 -11.23
C ALA A 17 -3.39 -5.20 -10.46
N ALA A 18 -3.32 -5.12 -9.14
CA ALA A 18 -3.18 -6.29 -8.28
C ALA A 18 -4.23 -6.31 -7.16
N VAL A 19 -4.55 -7.52 -6.71
CA VAL A 19 -5.48 -7.76 -5.59
C VAL A 19 -4.78 -8.64 -4.57
N VAL A 20 -4.77 -8.21 -3.30
CA VAL A 20 -4.21 -8.96 -2.18
C VAL A 20 -5.28 -9.11 -1.11
N GLU A 21 -5.58 -10.35 -0.72
CA GLU A 21 -6.48 -10.69 0.37
C GLU A 21 -5.71 -11.46 1.45
N LEU A 22 -5.77 -10.98 2.70
CA LEU A 22 -5.20 -11.66 3.86
C LEU A 22 -6.31 -12.02 4.83
N VAL A 23 -6.27 -13.22 5.41
CA VAL A 23 -7.21 -13.66 6.46
C VAL A 23 -6.42 -14.13 7.68
N ALA A 24 -6.50 -13.38 8.77
CA ALA A 24 -5.89 -13.74 10.05
C ALA A 24 -6.95 -14.35 10.98
N LEU A 25 -6.74 -15.62 11.34
CA LEU A 25 -7.57 -16.38 12.27
C LEU A 25 -7.16 -16.12 13.73
N LYS A 26 -7.73 -16.90 14.65
CA LYS A 26 -7.51 -16.74 16.10
C LYS A 26 -6.02 -16.76 16.43
N ASP A 27 -5.57 -15.77 17.20
CA ASP A 27 -4.19 -15.56 17.65
C ASP A 27 -3.15 -15.47 16.50
N ALA A 28 -3.59 -15.35 15.24
CA ALA A 28 -2.70 -15.26 14.09
C ALA A 28 -2.13 -13.85 13.91
N ASN A 29 -0.87 -13.78 13.47
CA ASN A 29 -0.17 -12.53 13.19
C ASN A 29 0.43 -12.56 11.78
N ILE A 30 -0.05 -11.69 10.90
CA ILE A 30 0.44 -11.57 9.53
C ILE A 30 1.19 -10.25 9.38
N LYS A 31 2.44 -10.34 8.93
CA LYS A 31 3.25 -9.19 8.51
C LYS A 31 3.43 -9.24 6.99
N TYR A 32 2.94 -8.22 6.31
CA TYR A 32 3.02 -8.08 4.86
C TYR A 32 3.85 -6.85 4.51
N SER A 33 4.98 -7.06 3.85
CA SER A 33 5.89 -6.01 3.44
C SER A 33 5.91 -5.88 1.92
N THR A 34 5.91 -4.65 1.39
CA THR A 34 6.01 -4.34 -0.03
C THR A 34 7.17 -3.39 -0.28
N VAL A 35 8.04 -3.71 -1.24
CA VAL A 35 9.08 -2.80 -1.75
C VAL A 35 8.92 -2.73 -3.26
N GLN A 36 8.50 -1.57 -3.77
CA GLN A 36 8.26 -1.39 -5.19
C GLN A 36 9.06 -0.21 -5.73
N ASN A 37 9.78 -0.44 -6.84
CA ASN A 37 10.49 0.58 -7.59
C ASN A 37 10.19 0.42 -9.08
N TRP A 38 9.35 1.31 -9.59
CA TRP A 38 8.83 1.24 -10.95
C TRP A 38 9.50 2.26 -11.89
N TYR A 39 9.19 2.19 -13.18
CA TYR A 39 9.53 3.23 -14.15
C TYR A 39 8.50 4.37 -14.11
N ALA A 40 8.98 5.60 -13.86
CA ALA A 40 8.15 6.77 -13.59
C ALA A 40 7.63 7.48 -14.84
N GLY A 41 8.08 7.04 -16.02
CA GLY A 41 7.98 7.81 -17.26
C GLY A 41 9.22 8.66 -17.49
N ASN A 42 9.29 9.27 -18.67
CA ASN A 42 10.39 10.15 -19.04
C ASN A 42 10.28 11.54 -18.39
N GLU A 43 11.22 12.44 -18.70
CA GLU A 43 11.29 13.80 -18.13
C GLU A 43 10.08 14.67 -18.46
N PHE A 44 9.29 14.29 -19.48
CA PHE A 44 8.05 14.95 -19.88
C PHE A 44 6.80 14.28 -19.29
N GLY A 45 6.97 13.27 -18.43
CA GLY A 45 5.88 12.52 -17.82
C GLY A 45 5.18 11.53 -18.76
N GLN A 46 5.81 11.15 -19.88
CA GLN A 46 5.27 10.18 -20.82
C GLN A 46 5.71 8.77 -20.45
N GLY A 47 4.77 7.83 -20.53
CA GLY A 47 4.98 6.44 -20.14
C GLY A 47 4.96 6.26 -18.62
N GLY A 48 5.59 5.17 -18.17
CA GLY A 48 5.60 4.79 -16.77
C GLY A 48 4.38 3.98 -16.36
N ILE A 49 4.30 3.70 -15.06
CA ILE A 49 3.37 2.70 -14.54
C ILE A 49 2.21 3.32 -13.79
N TYR A 50 1.01 2.82 -14.11
CA TYR A 50 -0.20 3.02 -13.30
C TYR A 50 -0.31 1.86 -12.32
N ASN A 51 -0.22 2.17 -11.03
CA ASN A 51 -0.13 1.21 -9.97
C ASN A 51 -1.41 1.26 -9.12
N PHE A 52 -2.42 0.50 -9.55
CA PHE A 52 -3.77 0.50 -8.97
C PHE A 52 -4.03 -0.80 -8.23
N VAL A 53 -3.82 -0.78 -6.91
CA VAL A 53 -3.79 -2.02 -6.13
C VAL A 53 -4.82 -1.98 -5.02
N THR A 54 -5.61 -3.05 -4.94
CA THR A 54 -6.54 -3.28 -3.83
C THR A 54 -5.92 -4.31 -2.89
N LYS A 55 -5.54 -3.86 -1.68
CA LYS A 55 -5.05 -4.75 -0.61
C LYS A 55 -5.99 -4.71 0.57
N ARG A 56 -6.42 -5.87 1.05
CA ARG A 56 -7.35 -5.98 2.17
C ARG A 56 -6.94 -7.12 3.10
N GLY A 57 -6.98 -6.84 4.39
CA GLY A 57 -6.73 -7.80 5.45
C GLY A 57 -7.96 -7.94 6.34
N LEU A 58 -8.38 -9.17 6.58
CA LEU A 58 -9.46 -9.52 7.50
C LEU A 58 -8.86 -10.11 8.77
N CYS A 59 -8.96 -9.38 9.88
CA CYS A 59 -8.70 -9.91 11.21
C CYS A 59 -9.99 -10.57 11.72
N ALA A 60 -10.17 -11.84 11.34
CA ALA A 60 -11.39 -12.60 11.64
C ALA A 60 -11.39 -13.18 13.06
N GLY A 61 -10.24 -13.59 13.57
CA GLY A 61 -10.12 -14.27 14.85
C GLY A 61 -9.92 -13.37 16.07
N LEU A 62 -10.20 -13.91 17.26
CA LEU A 62 -9.80 -13.30 18.53
C LEU A 62 -8.29 -13.03 18.53
N ASN A 63 -7.88 -11.84 18.97
CA ASN A 63 -6.48 -11.39 19.03
C ASN A 63 -5.74 -11.38 17.67
N ALA A 64 -6.46 -11.47 16.54
CA ALA A 64 -5.81 -11.50 15.23
C ALA A 64 -5.13 -10.16 14.91
N LYS A 65 -3.96 -10.23 14.27
CA LYS A 65 -3.12 -9.08 13.94
C LYS A 65 -2.69 -9.10 12.47
N ILE A 66 -2.83 -7.95 11.81
CA ILE A 66 -2.29 -7.71 10.47
C ILE A 66 -1.48 -6.41 10.48
N SER A 67 -0.25 -6.49 9.97
CA SER A 67 0.65 -5.34 9.79
C SER A 67 1.03 -5.22 8.32
N TRP A 68 0.76 -4.05 7.76
CA TRP A 68 1.19 -3.62 6.43
C TRP A 68 2.42 -2.73 6.55
N THR A 69 3.45 -3.02 5.78
CA THR A 69 4.63 -2.17 5.64
C THR A 69 4.90 -1.95 4.17
N GLN A 70 5.00 -0.71 3.72
CA GLN A 70 5.28 -0.40 2.33
C GLN A 70 6.33 0.69 2.16
N VAL A 71 7.16 0.50 1.14
CA VAL A 71 8.04 1.52 0.57
C VAL A 71 7.77 1.57 -0.92
N GLU A 72 7.30 2.72 -1.39
CA GLU A 72 6.83 2.88 -2.77
C GLU A 72 7.54 4.06 -3.45
N THR A 73 8.05 3.78 -4.65
CA THR A 73 8.66 4.79 -5.53
C THR A 73 8.50 4.37 -7.00
N GLY A 74 8.66 5.34 -7.89
CA GLY A 74 8.87 5.07 -9.32
C GLY A 74 7.62 4.84 -10.16
N SER A 75 6.39 4.85 -9.64
CA SER A 75 5.19 4.78 -10.51
C SER A 75 4.83 6.16 -11.06
N SER A 76 4.27 6.23 -12.27
CA SER A 76 3.74 7.49 -12.83
C SER A 76 2.50 7.92 -12.05
N ILE A 77 1.56 6.99 -11.82
CA ILE A 77 0.41 7.18 -10.94
C ILE A 77 0.31 6.02 -9.97
N THR A 78 0.15 6.32 -8.68
CA THR A 78 -0.08 5.32 -7.62
C THR A 78 -1.43 5.56 -6.98
N TRP A 79 -2.25 4.51 -6.90
CA TRP A 79 -3.53 4.58 -6.18
C TRP A 79 -3.75 3.33 -5.34
N LYS A 80 -3.61 3.46 -4.02
CA LYS A 80 -3.68 2.31 -3.10
C LYS A 80 -4.17 2.68 -1.72
N TYR A 81 -5.02 1.82 -1.17
CA TYR A 81 -5.45 1.90 0.22
C TYR A 81 -5.43 0.53 0.90
N PRO A 82 -4.26 0.00 1.29
CA PRO A 82 -4.20 -1.21 2.09
C PRO A 82 -5.05 -1.07 3.35
N SER A 83 -5.94 -2.03 3.57
CA SER A 83 -7.00 -1.91 4.55
C SER A 83 -6.98 -3.06 5.56
N CYS A 84 -7.44 -2.81 6.78
CA CYS A 84 -7.74 -3.84 7.75
C CYS A 84 -9.21 -3.77 8.17
N ILE A 85 -9.90 -4.91 8.09
CA ILE A 85 -11.22 -5.12 8.66
C ILE A 85 -11.06 -5.92 9.96
N LEU A 86 -11.33 -5.24 11.08
CA LEU A 86 -11.08 -5.71 12.43
C LEU A 86 -12.37 -6.27 13.03
N VAL A 87 -12.71 -7.51 12.68
CA VAL A 87 -13.98 -8.17 13.05
C VAL A 87 -13.88 -8.89 14.40
N GLY A 88 -12.77 -9.59 14.65
CA GLY A 88 -12.55 -10.29 15.91
C GLY A 88 -12.40 -9.33 17.10
N ASN A 89 -12.65 -9.82 18.31
CA ASN A 89 -12.35 -9.06 19.52
C ASN A 89 -10.83 -8.97 19.73
N ASN A 90 -10.38 -7.88 20.36
CA ASN A 90 -8.97 -7.59 20.66
C ASN A 90 -8.03 -7.62 19.43
N THR A 91 -8.55 -7.39 18.23
CA THR A 91 -7.75 -7.42 16.99
C THR A 91 -6.91 -6.16 16.82
N GLN A 92 -5.80 -6.28 16.08
CA GLN A 92 -4.90 -5.17 15.81
C GLN A 92 -4.60 -5.01 14.31
N GLY A 93 -4.73 -3.79 13.80
CA GLY A 93 -4.30 -3.38 12.46
C GLY A 93 -3.13 -2.41 12.52
N GLU A 94 -2.08 -2.62 11.73
CA GLU A 94 -0.95 -1.70 11.64
C GLU A 94 -0.65 -1.37 10.18
N PHE A 95 -0.32 -0.10 9.91
CA PHE A 95 0.07 0.37 8.60
C PHE A 95 1.25 1.33 8.71
N TYR A 96 2.32 1.02 7.99
CA TYR A 96 3.53 1.81 7.87
C TYR A 96 3.82 2.07 6.40
N SER A 97 3.88 3.34 6.00
CA SER A 97 4.13 3.73 4.61
C SER A 97 5.22 4.77 4.50
N VAL A 98 6.10 4.57 3.51
CA VAL A 98 6.97 5.59 2.95
C VAL A 98 6.68 5.68 1.46
N ALA A 99 6.27 6.86 1.00
CA ALA A 99 5.97 7.11 -0.42
C ALA A 99 6.85 8.25 -0.92
N LEU A 100 7.63 8.02 -1.98
CA LEU A 100 8.47 9.02 -2.62
C LEU A 100 7.95 9.32 -4.04
N THR A 101 7.71 10.59 -4.32
CA THR A 101 7.36 11.09 -5.66
C THR A 101 8.34 12.18 -6.11
N ASN A 102 8.67 12.18 -7.40
CA ASN A 102 9.51 13.17 -8.05
C ASN A 102 9.01 13.44 -9.49
N ASN A 103 9.58 14.42 -10.19
CA ASN A 103 9.20 14.81 -11.55
C ASN A 103 7.70 15.12 -11.66
N TYR A 104 6.94 14.39 -12.48
CA TYR A 104 5.49 14.57 -12.68
C TYR A 104 4.66 13.42 -12.08
N GLN A 105 5.24 12.65 -11.17
CA GLN A 105 4.55 11.52 -10.54
C GLN A 105 3.37 11.99 -9.69
N GLN A 106 2.36 11.13 -9.59
CA GLN A 106 1.19 11.34 -8.76
C GLN A 106 0.97 10.14 -7.84
N ALA A 107 0.81 10.40 -6.55
CA ALA A 107 0.46 9.39 -5.57
C ALA A 107 -0.78 9.83 -4.79
N ASP A 108 -1.77 8.94 -4.75
CA ASP A 108 -2.89 8.98 -3.83
C ASP A 108 -2.84 7.68 -3.02
N THR A 109 -2.27 7.78 -1.82
CA THR A 109 -1.97 6.59 -1.01
C THR A 109 -2.40 6.78 0.43
N GLY A 110 -2.94 5.71 1.01
CA GLY A 110 -3.34 5.75 2.40
C GLY A 110 -3.68 4.38 2.94
N SER A 111 -4.49 4.35 3.99
CA SER A 111 -4.97 3.11 4.58
C SER A 111 -6.38 3.31 5.14
N LYS A 112 -7.17 2.24 5.17
CA LYS A 112 -8.51 2.24 5.80
C LYS A 112 -8.56 1.18 6.90
N MET A 113 -8.87 1.62 8.12
CA MET A 113 -8.99 0.75 9.29
C MET A 113 -10.47 0.71 9.70
N VAL A 114 -11.11 -0.44 9.54
CA VAL A 114 -12.54 -0.63 9.82
C VAL A 114 -12.69 -1.43 11.11
N HIS A 115 -13.20 -0.79 12.16
CA HIS A 115 -13.35 -1.37 13.50
C HIS A 115 -14.76 -1.92 13.71
N ILE A 116 -14.87 -3.22 13.98
CA ILE A 116 -16.16 -3.92 14.22
C ILE A 116 -16.12 -4.64 15.57
N GLY A 117 -15.03 -5.38 15.85
CA GLY A 117 -14.85 -6.13 17.09
C GLY A 117 -14.50 -5.27 18.30
N LYS A 118 -14.85 -5.76 19.50
CA LYS A 118 -14.58 -5.07 20.77
C LYS A 118 -13.08 -4.94 21.02
N ASN A 119 -12.65 -3.82 21.61
CA ASN A 119 -11.25 -3.54 21.94
C ASN A 119 -10.26 -3.63 20.76
N SER A 120 -10.75 -3.46 19.53
CA SER A 120 -9.90 -3.41 18.34
C SER A 120 -9.04 -2.14 18.33
N ARG A 121 -7.81 -2.22 17.82
CA ARG A 121 -6.86 -1.09 17.79
C ARG A 121 -6.21 -0.98 16.42
N SER A 122 -5.92 0.24 15.98
CA SER A 122 -5.17 0.47 14.76
C SER A 122 -4.06 1.50 14.93
N ARG A 123 -2.97 1.35 14.18
CA ARG A 123 -1.91 2.36 14.06
C ARG A 123 -1.61 2.62 12.60
N ILE A 124 -1.61 3.90 12.21
CA ILE A 124 -1.24 4.35 10.86
C ILE A 124 -0.06 5.30 11.01
N VAL A 125 1.02 5.01 10.30
CA VAL A 125 2.18 5.90 10.16
C VAL A 125 2.45 6.05 8.67
N SER A 126 2.26 7.26 8.15
CA SER A 126 2.53 7.59 6.75
C SER A 126 3.61 8.68 6.67
N LYS A 127 4.59 8.47 5.81
CA LYS A 127 5.64 9.44 5.49
C LYS A 127 5.67 9.64 3.97
N GLY A 128 5.00 10.68 3.51
CA GLY A 128 5.08 11.14 2.12
C GLY A 128 6.27 12.07 1.93
N ILE A 129 7.03 11.86 0.86
CA ILE A 129 8.14 12.70 0.42
C ILE A 129 7.83 13.10 -1.03
N SER A 130 7.73 14.40 -1.28
CA SER A 130 7.45 14.95 -2.62
C SER A 130 8.59 15.85 -3.07
N ALA A 131 9.01 15.70 -4.32
CA ALA A 131 10.03 16.52 -4.98
C ALA A 131 9.59 16.91 -6.40
N GLY A 132 10.30 17.88 -7.01
CA GLY A 132 10.02 18.34 -8.37
C GLY A 132 8.61 18.95 -8.53
N GLN A 133 7.91 18.56 -9.58
CA GLN A 133 6.52 18.97 -9.87
C GLN A 133 5.49 17.89 -9.44
N SER A 134 5.91 16.96 -8.59
CA SER A 134 5.11 15.79 -8.27
C SER A 134 4.04 16.10 -7.23
N LYS A 135 2.99 15.29 -7.22
CA LYS A 135 1.88 15.43 -6.26
C LYS A 135 1.76 14.16 -5.43
N ASN A 136 1.82 14.32 -4.11
CA ASN A 136 1.64 13.24 -3.14
C ASN A 136 0.55 13.67 -2.16
N THR A 137 -0.55 12.91 -2.15
CA THR A 137 -1.79 13.22 -1.41
C THR A 137 -2.22 12.02 -0.57
#